data_AF-A0AAW7Y4N3-F1
#
_entry.id   AF-A0AAW7Y4N3-F1
#
_cell.length_a   1.000
_cell.length_b   1.000
_cell.length_c   1.000
_cell.angle_alpha   90.00
_cell.angle_beta   90.00
_cell.angle_gamma   90.00
#
_symmetry.space_group_name_H-M   'P 1'
#
loop_
_entity.id
_entity.type
_entity.pdbx_description
1 polymer ?
#
loop_
_entity_poly.entity_id
_entity_poly.type
_entity_poly.pdbx_seq_one_letter_code
_entity_poly.pdbx_strand_id
1 'polypeptide(L)'
;MKNITAFIDQIEKQYRSVACWIYSENDRYTEIEGGGIISVSKLRSILEHHLHIVVQPIEASELDAHLLLPEISMVIPVQFINGKITSYSDAEAA
;
A
#
# COMPACT_ATOMS: atom_id res chain seq x y z
N MET A 1 -5.80 -13.42 -3.29
CA MET A 1 -4.91 -12.43 -3.97
C MET A 1 -5.76 -11.46 -4.79
N LYS A 2 -5.62 -10.13 -4.60
CA LYS A 2 -6.39 -9.11 -5.33
C LYS A 2 -5.52 -8.44 -6.40
N ASN A 3 -6.14 -8.07 -7.52
CA ASN A 3 -5.50 -7.26 -8.56
C ASN A 3 -5.39 -5.79 -8.09
N ILE A 4 -4.29 -5.10 -8.46
CA ILE A 4 -4.05 -3.70 -8.07
C ILE A 4 -5.20 -2.78 -8.47
N THR A 5 -5.73 -2.88 -9.69
CA THR A 5 -6.80 -1.99 -10.16
C THR A 5 -8.05 -2.13 -9.29
N ALA A 6 -8.45 -3.37 -9.00
CA ALA A 6 -9.61 -3.65 -8.15
C ALA A 6 -9.41 -3.12 -6.71
N PHE A 7 -8.19 -3.21 -6.18
CA PHE A 7 -7.85 -2.69 -4.86
C PHE A 7 -7.89 -1.16 -4.82
N ILE A 8 -7.32 -0.48 -5.82
CA ILE A 8 -7.35 0.98 -5.88
C ILE A 8 -8.78 1.50 -5.99
N ASP A 9 -9.62 0.88 -6.83
CA ASP A 9 -11.02 1.26 -6.97
C ASP A 9 -11.82 1.00 -5.67
N GLN A 10 -11.46 -0.04 -4.91
CA GLN A 10 -12.03 -0.30 -3.59
C GLN A 10 -11.64 0.80 -2.60
N ILE A 11 -10.34 1.14 -2.53
CA ILE A 11 -9.88 2.19 -1.63
C ILE A 11 -10.50 3.53 -2.02
N GLU A 12 -10.55 3.88 -3.29
CA GLU A 12 -11.11 5.16 -3.76
C GLU A 12 -12.58 5.36 -3.37
N LYS A 13 -13.35 4.26 -3.28
CA LYS A 13 -14.76 4.29 -2.83
C LYS A 13 -14.90 4.40 -1.32
N GLN A 14 -13.95 3.86 -0.56
CA GLN A 14 -14.07 3.68 0.89
C GLN A 14 -13.25 4.70 1.69
N TYR A 15 -12.16 5.21 1.13
CA TYR A 15 -11.15 6.03 1.80
C TYR A 15 -10.69 7.17 0.90
N ARG A 16 -10.48 8.35 1.49
CA ARG A 16 -10.00 9.52 0.75
C ARG A 16 -8.49 9.57 0.62
N SER A 17 -7.79 9.04 1.62
CA SER A 17 -6.34 9.13 1.75
C SER A 17 -5.74 7.84 2.29
N VAL A 18 -4.52 7.58 1.89
CA VAL A 18 -3.71 6.46 2.35
C VAL A 18 -2.37 6.98 2.84
N ALA A 19 -1.83 6.35 3.88
CA ALA A 19 -0.41 6.42 4.14
C ALA A 19 0.33 5.55 3.10
N CYS A 20 1.47 6.03 2.63
CA CYS A 20 2.21 5.46 1.51
C CYS A 20 3.71 5.47 1.83
N TRP A 21 4.33 4.32 1.66
CA TRP A 21 5.77 4.14 1.79
C TRP A 21 6.32 3.44 0.55
N ILE A 22 7.49 3.89 0.12
CA ILE A 22 8.18 3.35 -1.06
C ILE A 22 9.40 2.58 -0.57
N TYR A 23 9.69 1.47 -1.25
CA TYR A 23 10.90 0.71 -0.98
C TYR A 23 12.15 1.58 -1.14
N SER A 24 13.00 1.52 -0.12
CA SER A 24 14.29 2.15 -0.01
C SER A 24 15.34 1.07 0.22
N GLU A 25 16.51 1.46 0.69
CA GLU A 25 17.64 0.57 0.89
C GLU A 25 17.45 -0.33 2.13
N ASN A 26 18.13 -1.48 2.15
CA ASN A 26 18.22 -2.38 3.32
C ASN A 26 16.88 -2.95 3.83
N ASP A 27 16.01 -3.36 2.90
CA ASP A 27 14.67 -3.90 3.20
C ASP A 27 13.82 -2.95 4.05
N ARG A 28 13.96 -1.65 3.80
CA ARG A 28 13.20 -0.60 4.48
C ARG A 28 12.33 0.14 3.48
N TYR A 29 11.23 0.66 4.00
CA TYR A 29 10.30 1.52 3.30
C TYR A 29 10.32 2.89 3.99
N THR A 30 10.35 3.94 3.17
CA THR A 30 10.34 5.33 3.63
C THR A 30 9.07 6.01 3.16
N GLU A 31 8.55 6.92 3.99
CA GLU A 31 7.43 7.75 3.59
C GLU A 31 7.78 8.56 2.35
N ILE A 32 6.78 8.83 1.53
CA ILE A 32 6.97 9.73 0.40
C ILE A 32 7.26 11.16 0.89
N GLU A 33 7.98 11.92 0.08
CA GLU A 33 8.21 13.35 0.36
C GLU A 33 6.87 14.10 0.53
N GLY A 34 6.71 14.76 1.69
CA GLY A 34 5.49 15.49 2.03
C GLY A 34 4.63 14.87 3.15
N GLY A 35 5.10 13.82 3.83
CA GLY A 35 4.52 13.35 5.09
C GLY A 35 3.67 12.08 4.99
N GLY A 36 3.99 11.17 4.06
CA GLY A 36 3.44 9.81 4.00
C GLY A 36 1.97 9.70 3.57
N ILE A 37 1.12 10.68 3.85
CA ILE A 37 -0.32 10.66 3.56
C ILE A 37 -0.61 11.28 2.20
N ILE A 38 -1.28 10.53 1.33
CA ILE A 38 -1.63 10.96 -0.02
C ILE A 38 -3.07 10.63 -0.39
N SER A 39 -3.61 11.37 -1.35
CA SER A 39 -4.86 10.98 -2.00
C SER A 39 -4.67 9.73 -2.85
N VAL A 40 -5.76 8.98 -3.05
CA VAL A 40 -5.77 7.80 -3.92
C VAL A 40 -5.41 8.16 -5.37
N SER A 41 -5.80 9.36 -5.83
CA SER A 41 -5.41 9.85 -7.15
C SER A 41 -3.89 10.04 -7.28
N LYS A 42 -3.21 10.53 -6.23
CA LYS A 42 -1.74 10.65 -6.22
C LYS A 42 -1.06 9.28 -6.17
N LEU A 43 -1.66 8.30 -5.47
CA LEU A 43 -1.16 6.92 -5.45
C LEU A 43 -1.05 6.32 -6.87
N ARG A 44 -2.01 6.58 -7.76
CA ARG A 44 -1.95 6.12 -9.16
C ARG A 44 -0.68 6.61 -9.87
N SER A 45 -0.32 7.87 -9.68
CA SER A 45 0.93 8.42 -10.26
C SER A 45 2.17 7.79 -9.64
N ILE A 46 2.16 7.46 -8.35
CA ILE A 46 3.31 6.80 -7.69
C ILE A 46 3.50 5.37 -8.22
N LEU A 47 2.40 4.64 -8.45
CA LEU A 47 2.41 3.28 -9.01
C LEU A 47 3.05 3.19 -10.40
N GLU A 48 3.04 4.28 -11.17
CA GLU A 48 3.69 4.34 -12.48
C GLU A 48 5.22 4.47 -12.40
N HIS A 49 5.74 4.93 -11.26
CA HIS A 49 7.16 5.27 -11.09
C HIS A 49 7.89 4.39 -10.07
N HIS A 50 7.17 3.55 -9.32
CA HIS A 50 7.74 2.73 -8.25
C HIS A 50 7.15 1.32 -8.27
N LEU A 51 8.00 0.32 -8.00
CA LEU A 51 7.64 -1.10 -8.08
C LEU A 51 7.18 -1.69 -6.74
N HIS A 52 7.75 -1.23 -5.62
CA HIS A 52 7.44 -1.80 -4.31
C HIS A 52 6.90 -0.71 -3.39
N ILE A 53 5.59 -0.71 -3.19
CA ILE A 53 4.89 0.35 -2.46
C ILE A 53 4.02 -0.30 -1.37
N VAL A 54 4.18 0.15 -0.13
CA VAL A 54 3.27 -0.20 0.95
C VAL A 54 2.27 0.93 1.12
N VAL A 55 0.98 0.58 1.22
CA VAL A 55 -0.08 1.53 1.51
C VAL A 55 -0.94 1.07 2.68
N GLN A 56 -1.43 2.02 3.46
CA GLN A 56 -2.37 1.78 4.56
C GLN A 56 -3.47 2.84 4.55
N PRO A 57 -4.75 2.46 4.41
CA PRO A 57 -5.87 3.40 4.52
C PRO A 57 -5.96 4.01 5.92
N ILE A 58 -6.14 5.33 6.02
CA ILE A 58 -6.03 6.05 7.32
C ILE A 58 -7.33 6.03 8.12
N GLU A 59 -8.48 5.98 7.45
CA GLU A 59 -9.80 6.00 8.11
C GLU A 59 -10.32 4.58 8.40
N ALA A 60 -9.52 3.55 8.11
CA ALA A 60 -9.84 2.17 8.44
C ALA A 60 -9.21 1.80 9.78
N SER A 61 -10.04 1.57 10.81
CA SER A 61 -9.54 0.93 12.05
C SER A 61 -9.14 -0.54 11.83
N GLU A 62 -9.46 -1.12 10.67
CA GLU A 62 -9.37 -2.56 10.39
C GLU A 62 -8.59 -2.93 9.11
N LEU A 63 -8.18 -1.98 8.27
CA LEU A 63 -7.37 -2.34 7.11
C LEU A 63 -5.88 -2.30 7.44
N ASP A 64 -5.31 -3.50 7.41
CA ASP A 64 -3.88 -3.73 7.47
C ASP A 64 -3.16 -3.07 6.29
N ALA A 65 -1.85 -2.91 6.44
CA ALA A 65 -1.00 -2.45 5.35
C ALA A 65 -1.02 -3.45 4.18
N HIS A 66 -0.91 -2.94 2.97
CA HIS A 66 -0.87 -3.74 1.75
C HIS A 66 0.36 -3.37 0.93
N LEU A 67 1.10 -4.39 0.48
CA LEU A 67 2.15 -4.27 -0.51
C LEU A 67 1.53 -4.32 -1.92
N LEU A 68 1.84 -3.30 -2.71
CA LEU A 68 1.51 -3.19 -4.12
C LEU A 68 2.75 -3.50 -4.94
N LEU A 69 2.59 -4.42 -5.90
CA LEU A 69 3.60 -4.84 -6.87
C LEU A 69 3.08 -4.59 -8.29
N PRO A 70 3.23 -3.37 -8.84
CA PRO A 70 2.71 -2.96 -10.14
C PRO A 70 3.22 -3.83 -11.31
N GLU A 71 4.45 -4.32 -11.23
CA GLU A 71 5.08 -5.14 -12.27
C GLU A 71 4.33 -6.44 -12.55
N ILE A 72 3.62 -6.97 -11.56
CA ILE A 72 2.80 -8.19 -11.66
C ILE A 72 1.32 -7.93 -11.32
N SER A 73 0.92 -6.66 -11.25
CA SER A 73 -0.46 -6.24 -10.96
C SER A 73 -1.04 -6.85 -9.68
N MET A 74 -0.20 -7.03 -8.63
CA MET A 74 -0.55 -7.81 -7.44
C MET A 74 -0.63 -6.97 -6.16
N VAL A 75 -1.57 -7.33 -5.30
CA VAL A 75 -1.72 -6.77 -3.94
C VAL A 75 -1.60 -7.88 -2.91
N ILE A 76 -0.75 -7.66 -1.91
CA ILE A 76 -0.48 -8.60 -0.82
C ILE A 76 -0.70 -7.89 0.52
N PRO A 77 -1.59 -8.36 1.40
CA PRO A 77 -1.66 -7.87 2.76
C PRO A 77 -0.37 -8.17 3.52
N VAL A 78 0.10 -7.23 4.31
CA VAL A 78 1.36 -7.34 5.04
C VAL A 78 1.24 -6.78 6.45
N GLN A 79 1.97 -7.39 7.37
CA GLN A 79 2.28 -6.70 8.62
C GLN A 79 3.43 -5.73 8.36
N PHE A 80 3.19 -4.46 8.69
CA PHE A 80 4.14 -3.38 8.42
C PHE A 80 4.43 -2.61 9.70
N ILE A 81 5.67 -2.67 10.17
CA ILE A 81 6.10 -2.07 11.45
C ILE A 81 7.40 -1.32 11.22
N ASN A 82 7.45 -0.04 11.64
CA ASN A 82 8.65 0.80 11.63
C ASN A 82 9.40 0.81 10.28
N GLY A 83 8.65 0.88 9.18
CA GLY A 83 9.21 0.92 7.83
C GLY A 83 9.69 -0.44 7.31
N LYS A 84 9.23 -1.56 7.88
CA LYS A 84 9.59 -2.91 7.42
C LYS A 84 8.35 -3.80 7.33
N ILE A 85 8.34 -4.66 6.32
CA ILE A 85 7.39 -5.78 6.24
C ILE A 85 7.91 -6.88 7.18
N THR A 86 7.10 -7.26 8.17
CA THR A 86 7.46 -8.32 9.14
C THR A 86 6.85 -9.67 8.78
N SER A 87 5.72 -9.67 8.06
CA SER A 87 5.12 -10.88 7.50
C SER A 87 4.21 -10.55 6.32
N TYR A 88 4.00 -11.54 5.46
CA TYR A 88 2.95 -11.53 4.44
C TYR A 88 1.75 -12.29 5.00
N SER A 89 0.56 -11.74 4.84
CA SER A 89 -0.68 -12.39 5.26
C SER A 89 -1.45 -12.82 4.02
N ASP A 90 -1.93 -14.05 3.99
CA ASP A 90 -2.96 -14.42 3.03
C ASP A 90 -4.24 -13.70 3.41
N ALA A 91 -4.78 -12.90 2.49
CA ALA A 91 -6.15 -12.39 2.62
C ALA A 91 -7.12 -13.56 2.42
N GLU A 92 -7.29 -14.41 3.44
CA GLU A 92 -8.43 -15.32 3.60
C GLU A 92 -8.40 -15.98 4.99
N ALA A 93 -9.27 -15.51 5.90
CA ALA A 93 -10.05 -16.34 6.83
C ALA A 93 -10.99 -15.45 7.69
N ALA A 94 -12.16 -15.10 7.15
CA ALA A 94 -13.42 -14.94 7.89
C ALA A 94 -14.58 -14.70 6.90
#